data_AF-J6H327-F1
#
_entry.id   AF-J6H327-F1
#
_cell.length_a   1.000
_cell.length_b   1.000
_cell.length_c   1.000
_cell.angle_alpha   90.00
_cell.angle_beta   90.00
_cell.angle_gamma   90.00
#
_symmetry.space_group_name_H-M   'P 1'
#
loop_
_entity.id
_entity.type
_entity.pdbx_description
1 polymer ?
#
loop_
_entity_poly.entity_id
_entity_poly.type
_entity_poly.pdbx_seq_one_letter_code
_entity_poly.pdbx_strand_id
1 'polypeptide(L)' 'MRNLNQKMWKELTNEEQQKLMSIANAIDGITGDKPKASGKCIIDFGETGYSVAGTVTVTEEEDVIEIDNEAVIYSPSL' A
#
# COMPACT_ATOMS: atom_id res chain seq x y z
N MET A 1 -10.70 -8.91 10.94
CA MET A 1 -10.31 -9.12 9.52
C MET A 1 -9.78 -10.54 9.37
N ARG A 2 -10.04 -11.20 8.24
CA ARG A 2 -9.33 -12.43 7.86
C ARG A 2 -7.83 -12.11 7.72
N ASN A 3 -6.96 -13.10 7.90
CA ASN A 3 -5.53 -12.93 7.62
C ASN A 3 -5.31 -12.66 6.11
N LEU A 4 -4.72 -11.52 5.79
CA LEU A 4 -4.41 -11.08 4.42
C LEU A 4 -2.92 -11.27 4.07
N ASN A 5 -2.08 -11.69 5.02
CA ASN A 5 -0.66 -11.93 4.78
C ASN A 5 -0.48 -12.95 3.64
N GLN A 6 0.47 -12.67 2.75
CA GLN A 6 0.80 -13.47 1.56
C GLN A 6 -0.31 -13.52 0.48
N LYS A 7 -1.37 -12.71 0.58
CA LYS A 7 -2.36 -12.56 -0.48
C LYS A 7 -1.90 -11.56 -1.52
N MET A 8 -2.16 -11.86 -2.80
CA MET A 8 -2.02 -10.87 -3.86
C MET A 8 -3.15 -9.85 -3.79
N TRP A 9 -2.89 -8.61 -4.18
CA TRP A 9 -3.89 -7.54 -4.20
C TRP A 9 -5.17 -7.93 -4.97
N LYS A 10 -5.03 -8.63 -6.11
CA LYS A 10 -6.15 -9.14 -6.92
C LYS A 10 -7.01 -10.21 -6.26
N GLU A 11 -6.53 -10.85 -5.19
CA GLU A 11 -7.31 -11.84 -4.44
C GLU A 11 -8.26 -11.20 -3.43
N LEU A 12 -8.13 -9.90 -3.17
CA LEU A 12 -9.01 -9.16 -2.27
C LEU A 12 -10.33 -8.86 -2.97
N THR A 13 -11.40 -8.86 -2.20
CA THR A 13 -12.66 -8.30 -2.66
C THR A 13 -12.54 -6.79 -2.88
N ASN A 14 -13.38 -6.23 -3.74
CA ASN A 14 -13.42 -4.78 -3.96
C ASN A 14 -13.64 -4.00 -2.65
N GLU A 15 -14.43 -4.55 -1.72
CA GLU A 15 -14.70 -3.91 -0.44
C GLU A 15 -13.46 -3.92 0.49
N GLU A 16 -12.65 -4.98 0.46
CA GLU A 16 -11.37 -5.04 1.17
C GLU A 16 -10.36 -4.06 0.57
N GLN A 17 -10.24 -4.02 -0.76
CA GLN A 17 -9.37 -3.07 -1.45
C GLN A 17 -9.76 -1.63 -1.11
N GLN A 18 -11.06 -1.28 -1.17
CA GLN A 18 -11.54 0.07 -0.81
C GLN A 18 -11.25 0.42 0.64
N LYS A 19 -11.46 -0.51 1.58
CA LYS A 19 -11.14 -0.28 3.00
C LYS A 19 -9.65 -0.02 3.19
N LEU A 20 -8.78 -0.81 2.58
CA LEU A 20 -7.33 -0.60 2.67
C LEU A 20 -6.89 0.71 2.00
N MET A 21 -7.44 1.03 0.82
CA MET A 21 -7.13 2.28 0.12
C MET A 21 -7.56 3.53 0.89
N SER A 22 -8.64 3.46 1.68
CA SER A 22 -9.09 4.58 2.51
C SER A 22 -8.12 4.98 3.64
N ILE A 23 -7.15 4.12 3.95
CA ILE A 23 -6.13 4.33 4.99
C ILE A 23 -4.70 4.17 4.46
N ALA A 24 -4.54 4.08 3.14
CA ALA A 24 -3.26 3.82 2.49
C ALA A 24 -2.33 5.04 2.59
N ASN A 25 -1.08 4.79 2.99
CA ASN A 25 -0.04 5.80 3.04
C ASN A 25 1.17 5.33 2.23
N ALA A 26 1.64 6.15 1.29
CA ALA A 26 2.87 5.88 0.58
C ALA A 26 4.08 6.24 1.45
N ILE A 27 5.04 5.31 1.54
CA ILE A 27 6.28 5.42 2.33
C ILE A 27 7.47 5.13 1.41
N ASP A 28 8.48 6.00 1.44
CA ASP A 28 9.76 5.78 0.80
C ASP A 28 10.46 4.61 1.49
N GLY A 29 10.70 3.52 0.77
CA GLY A 29 11.30 2.31 1.33
C GLY A 29 12.77 2.45 1.77
N ILE A 30 13.43 3.57 1.44
CA ILE A 30 14.81 3.88 1.84
C ILE A 30 14.80 4.73 3.10
N THR A 31 13.98 5.79 3.15
CA THR A 31 14.02 6.75 4.26
C THR A 31 12.99 6.46 5.35
N GLY A 32 11.91 5.75 5.04
CA GLY A 32 10.77 5.55 5.93
C GLY A 32 9.84 6.77 6.04
N ASP A 33 10.09 7.83 5.26
CA ASP A 33 9.28 9.04 5.24
C ASP A 33 8.27 9.03 4.08
N LYS A 34 7.42 10.05 4.00
CA LYS A 34 6.59 10.31 2.82
C LYS A 34 7.46 10.52 1.56
N PRO A 35 7.18 9.85 0.43
CA PRO A 35 7.88 10.06 -0.83
C PRO A 35 7.82 11.53 -1.28
N LYS A 36 8.96 12.07 -1.73
CA LYS A 36 9.08 13.45 -2.25
C LYS A 36 9.07 13.52 -3.78
N ALA A 37 9.09 12.36 -4.44
CA ALA A 37 9.08 12.22 -5.88
C ALA A 37 8.31 10.96 -6.27
N SER A 38 7.76 10.95 -7.48
CA SER A 38 7.07 9.79 -8.02
C SER A 38 8.01 8.60 -8.18
N GLY A 39 7.50 7.39 -7.94
CA GLY A 39 8.28 6.18 -8.08
C GLY A 39 7.76 5.03 -7.23
N LYS A 40 8.61 4.03 -7.05
CA LYS A 40 8.32 2.85 -6.23
C LYS A 40 8.33 3.22 -4.75
N CYS A 41 7.36 2.71 -4.02
CA CYS A 41 7.21 2.95 -2.59
C CYS A 41 6.60 1.71 -1.90
N ILE A 42 6.52 1.77 -0.58
CA ILE A 42 5.73 0.85 0.24
C ILE A 42 4.40 1.55 0.49
N ILE A 43 3.29 0.87 0.25
CA ILE A 43 1.97 1.32 0.67
C ILE A 43 1.67 0.66 2.01
N ASP A 44 1.64 1.47 3.05
CA ASP A 44 1.35 1.04 4.41
C ASP A 44 -0.10 1.30 4.76
N PHE A 45 -0.75 0.30 5.35
CA PHE A 45 -2.15 0.36 5.74
C PHE A 45 -2.31 0.57 7.26
N GLY A 46 -1.37 1.28 7.87
CA GLY A 46 -1.44 1.82 9.23
C GLY A 46 -1.85 0.79 10.29
N GLU A 47 -2.99 1.04 10.93
CA GLU A 47 -3.50 0.24 12.06
C GLU A 47 -3.74 -1.24 11.74
N THR A 48 -3.82 -1.61 10.46
CA THR A 48 -3.96 -3.02 10.07
C THR A 48 -2.67 -3.81 10.23
N GLY A 49 -1.51 -3.15 10.27
CA GLY A 49 -0.19 -3.76 10.29
C GLY A 49 0.19 -4.47 9.00
N TYR A 50 -0.56 -4.25 7.91
CA TYR A 50 -0.24 -4.74 6.57
C TYR A 50 0.40 -3.65 5.73
N SER A 51 1.28 -4.07 4.83
CA SER A 51 1.86 -3.23 3.80
C SER A 51 1.95 -3.99 2.48
N VAL A 52 2.13 -3.27 1.38
CA VAL A 52 2.28 -3.84 0.03
C VAL A 52 3.22 -2.98 -0.81
N ALA A 53 3.93 -3.58 -1.77
CA ALA A 53 4.72 -2.81 -2.73
C ALA A 53 3.78 -2.07 -3.71
N GLY A 54 4.07 -0.81 -3.98
CA GLY A 54 3.29 -0.01 -4.92
C GLY A 54 4.10 1.10 -5.57
N THR A 55 3.40 1.99 -6.25
CA THR A 55 3.94 3.20 -6.83
C THR A 55 3.12 4.39 -6.41
N VAL A 56 3.79 5.54 -6.24
CA VAL A 56 3.14 6.82 -6.01
C VAL A 56 3.49 7.77 -7.14
N THR A 57 2.50 8.53 -7.60
CA THR A 57 2.70 9.71 -8.44
C THR A 57 2.46 10.94 -7.58
N VAL A 58 3.52 11.67 -7.26
CA VAL A 58 3.46 12.90 -6.47
C VAL A 58 3.07 14.05 -7.40
N THR A 59 1.97 14.73 -7.09
CA THR A 59 1.49 15.90 -7.85
C THR A 59 1.36 17.11 -6.95
N GLU A 60 1.08 18.28 -7.52
CA GLU A 60 0.85 19.51 -6.74
C GLU A 60 -0.48 19.50 -5.99
N GLU A 61 -1.46 18.69 -6.44
CA GLU A 61 -2.80 18.63 -5.88
C GLU A 61 -2.92 17.46 -4.88
N GLU A 62 -2.73 16.24 -5.37
CA GLU A 62 -2.89 15.02 -4.59
C GLU A 62 -1.97 13.90 -5.10
N ASP A 63 -1.46 13.10 -4.17
CA ASP A 63 -0.64 11.94 -4.50
C ASP A 63 -1.53 10.78 -4.97
N VAL A 64 -1.19 10.18 -6.11
CA VAL A 64 -1.91 9.02 -6.63
C VAL A 64 -1.16 7.75 -6.26
N ILE A 65 -1.81 6.84 -5.55
CA ILE A 65 -1.28 5.52 -5.19
C ILE A 65 -1.79 4.48 -6.18
N GLU A 66 -0.89 3.66 -6.69
CA GLU A 66 -1.19 2.52 -7.54
C GLU A 66 -0.57 1.24 -6.95
N ILE A 67 -1.33 0.15 -6.94
CA ILE A 67 -0.92 -1.16 -6.45
C ILE A 67 -1.14 -2.16 -7.57
N ASP A 68 -0.08 -2.89 -7.95
CA ASP A 68 -0.18 -3.96 -8.94
C ASP A 68 -1.06 -5.10 -8.39
N ASN A 69 -1.89 -5.67 -9.25
CA ASN A 69 -2.74 -6.81 -8.94
C ASN A 69 -1.96 -8.02 -8.37
N GLU A 70 -0.70 -8.19 -8.74
CA GLU A 70 0.17 -9.26 -8.27
C GLU A 70 0.99 -8.88 -7.03
N ALA A 71 0.87 -7.63 -6.56
CA ALA A 71 1.58 -7.19 -5.37
C ALA A 71 1.09 -7.97 -4.15
N VAL A 72 2.05 -8.52 -3.40
CA VAL A 72 1.79 -9.39 -2.25
C VAL A 72 1.70 -8.55 -0.99
N ILE A 73 0.57 -8.67 -0.30
CA ILE A 73 0.38 -8.09 1.02
C ILE A 73 1.25 -8.84 2.01
N TYR A 74 1.97 -8.10 2.84
CA TYR A 74 2.76 -8.66 3.92
C TYR A 74 2.49 -7.91 5.22
N SER A 75 2.71 -8.57 6.35
CA SER A 75 2.78 -7.93 7.65
C SER A 75 4.15 -8.23 8.27
N PRO A 76 4.99 -7.22 8.57
CA PRO A 76 6.30 -7.45 9.18
C PRO A 76 6.22 -8.08 10.58
N SER A 77 5.06 -7.96 11.22
CA SER A 77 4.81 -8.37 12.61
C SER A 77 4.26 -9.79 12.76
N LEU A 78 4.07 -10.53 11.65
CA LEU A 78 3.46 -11.86 11.60
C LEU A 78 4.44 -12.95 11.17
#